data_AF-A0A976QAZ5-F1
#
_entry.id   AF-A0A976QAZ5-F1
#
_cell.length_a   1.000
_cell.length_b   1.000
_cell.length_c   1.000
_cell.angle_alpha   90.00
_cell.angle_beta   90.00
_cell.angle_gamma   90.00
#
_symmetry.space_group_name_H-M   'P 1'
#
loop_
_entity.id
_entity.type
_entity.pdbx_description
1 polymer ?
#
loop_
_entity_poly.entity_id
_entity_poly.type
_entity_poly.pdbx_seq_one_letter_code
_entity_poly.pdbx_strand_id
1 'polypeptide(L)'
;MHTYSFQRVPVWFCKAVLMTFCIGGSGCAALTGPDWSDPGPIQTQKRRAIRFDPYLENDIGPPIDGGRPRDYLAPIPQVERARWWAPIR
;
A
#
# COMPACT_ATOMS: atom_id res chain seq x y z
N MET A 1 -37.73 -13.89 25.39
CA MET A 1 -38.04 -12.48 25.07
C MET A 1 -36.90 -11.63 25.61
N HIS A 2 -35.87 -11.33 24.81
CA HIS A 2 -34.80 -10.41 25.19
C HIS A 2 -35.19 -9.01 24.73
N THR A 3 -35.51 -8.14 25.68
CA THR A 3 -35.76 -6.72 25.45
C THR A 3 -34.41 -6.01 25.34
N TYR A 4 -34.01 -5.65 24.12
CA TYR A 4 -32.86 -4.78 23.92
C TYR A 4 -33.28 -3.34 24.26
N SER A 5 -32.84 -2.84 25.41
CA SER A 5 -33.03 -1.44 25.81
C SER A 5 -32.22 -0.54 24.87
N PHE A 6 -32.90 0.32 24.11
CA PHE A 6 -32.27 1.31 23.23
C PHE A 6 -31.77 2.49 24.08
N GLN A 7 -30.59 2.34 24.67
CA GLN A 7 -29.92 3.39 25.44
C GLN A 7 -29.58 4.55 24.50
N ARG A 8 -30.24 5.71 24.68
CA ARG A 8 -29.96 6.91 23.87
C ARG A 8 -28.55 7.40 24.17
N VAL A 9 -27.67 7.36 23.18
CA VAL A 9 -26.32 7.95 23.29
C VAL A 9 -26.45 9.47 23.44
N PRO A 10 -25.83 10.06 24.48
CA PRO A 10 -25.95 11.48 24.70
C PRO A 10 -25.09 12.26 23.70
N VAL A 11 -25.55 13.43 23.27
CA VAL A 11 -24.92 14.25 22.21
C VAL A 11 -23.45 14.63 22.50
N TRP A 12 -23.04 14.69 23.76
CA TRP A 12 -21.64 14.93 24.13
C TRP A 12 -20.72 13.75 23.79
N PHE A 13 -21.25 12.53 23.78
CA PHE A 13 -20.53 11.33 23.35
C PHE A 13 -20.25 11.36 21.85
N CYS A 14 -21.24 11.73 21.02
CA CYS A 14 -21.01 11.94 19.58
C CYS A 14 -19.98 13.04 19.31
N LYS A 15 -20.02 14.15 20.05
CA LYS A 15 -19.06 15.25 19.90
C LYS A 15 -17.64 14.82 20.30
N ALA A 16 -17.49 14.06 21.38
CA ALA A 16 -16.20 13.55 21.82
C ALA A 16 -15.59 12.58 20.79
N VAL A 17 -16.41 11.68 20.22
CA VAL A 17 -15.96 10.75 19.18
C VAL A 17 -15.50 11.49 17.92
N LEU A 18 -16.26 12.49 17.46
CA LEU A 18 -15.89 13.31 16.30
C LEU A 18 -14.58 14.08 16.54
N MET A 19 -14.39 14.65 17.72
CA MET A 19 -13.18 15.41 18.07
C MET A 19 -11.92 14.52 18.07
N THR A 20 -12.01 13.32 18.66
CA THR A 20 -10.90 12.36 18.67
C THR A 20 -10.53 11.88 17.27
N PHE A 21 -11.53 11.65 16.40
CA PHE A 21 -11.29 11.25 15.01
C PHE A 21 -10.55 12.34 14.21
N CYS A 22 -10.94 13.61 14.37
CA CYS A 22 -10.28 14.73 13.69
C CYS A 22 -8.80 14.88 14.11
N ILE A 23 -8.49 14.67 15.39
CA ILE A 23 -7.11 14.78 15.91
C ILE A 23 -6.25 13.58 15.48
N GLY A 24 -6.83 12.37 15.44
CA GLY A 24 -6.11 11.17 14.98
C GLY A 24 -5.78 11.19 13.49
N GLY A 25 -6.64 11.75 12.65
CA GLY A 25 -6.44 11.79 11.19
C GLY A 25 -5.35 12.76 10.71
N SER A 26 -5.04 13.82 11.47
CA SER A 26 -4.06 14.83 11.06
C SER A 26 -2.59 14.38 11.11
N GLY A 27 -2.27 13.28 11.81
CA GLY A 27 -0.91 12.76 11.92
C GLY A 27 -0.43 11.96 10.69
N CYS A 28 -1.35 11.49 9.85
CA CYS A 28 -1.01 10.64 8.71
C CYS A 28 -0.69 11.41 7.42
N ALA A 29 -0.81 12.74 7.42
CA ALA A 29 -0.58 13.57 6.22
C ALA A 29 0.88 13.50 5.71
N ALA A 30 1.83 13.16 6.57
CA ALA A 30 3.25 13.01 6.22
C ALA A 30 3.64 11.59 5.79
N LEU A 31 2.75 10.59 5.94
CA LEU A 31 2.98 9.27 5.35
C LEU A 31 2.66 9.38 3.86
N THR A 32 3.68 9.19 3.02
CA THR A 32 3.49 9.07 1.56
C THR A 32 2.52 7.93 1.28
N GLY A 33 1.29 8.27 0.90
CA GLY A 33 0.28 7.34 0.40
C GLY A 33 0.21 7.34 -1.12
N PRO A 34 -0.45 6.35 -1.74
CA PRO A 34 -0.74 6.40 -3.16
C PRO A 34 -1.64 7.61 -3.45
N ASP A 35 -1.37 8.31 -4.55
CA ASP A 35 -2.28 9.33 -5.05
C ASP A 35 -3.49 8.61 -5.65
N TRP A 36 -4.63 8.74 -4.97
CA TRP A 36 -5.89 8.13 -5.39
C TRP A 36 -6.56 8.88 -6.54
N SER A 37 -6.18 10.15 -6.76
CA SER A 37 -6.77 11.03 -7.76
C SER A 37 -5.94 11.12 -9.05
N ASP A 38 -4.62 11.10 -8.93
CA ASP A 38 -3.70 11.09 -10.07
C ASP A 38 -2.54 10.10 -9.82
N PRO A 39 -2.75 8.80 -10.13
CA PRO A 39 -1.70 7.80 -9.99
C PRO A 39 -0.55 7.98 -11.01
N GLY A 40 -0.63 8.96 -11.91
CA GLY A 40 0.34 9.26 -12.94
C GLY A 40 0.30 8.30 -14.14
N PRO A 41 1.22 8.46 -15.10
CA PRO A 41 1.25 7.67 -16.33
C PRO A 41 1.44 6.16 -16.08
N ILE A 42 0.81 5.33 -16.91
CA ILE A 42 0.87 3.87 -16.80
C ILE A 42 2.31 3.32 -16.79
N GLN A 43 3.23 3.96 -17.51
CA GLN A 43 4.64 3.54 -17.54
C GLN A 43 5.33 3.72 -16.18
N THR A 44 5.00 4.81 -15.48
CA THR A 44 5.51 5.08 -14.13
C THR A 44 4.94 4.07 -13.14
N GLN A 45 3.65 3.75 -13.26
CA GLN A 45 2.99 2.73 -12.44
C GLN A 45 3.62 1.35 -12.64
N LYS A 46 3.84 0.93 -13.90
CA LYS A 46 4.52 -0.33 -14.22
C LYS A 46 5.93 -0.38 -13.64
N ARG A 47 6.70 0.70 -13.79
CA ARG A 47 8.07 0.77 -13.23
C ARG A 47 8.06 0.63 -11.70
N ARG A 48 7.08 1.25 -11.02
CA ARG A 48 6.89 1.10 -9.56
C ARG A 48 6.48 -0.33 -9.19
N ALA A 49 5.54 -0.92 -9.90
CA ALA A 49 5.07 -2.29 -9.66
C ALA A 49 6.20 -3.31 -9.75
N ILE A 50 7.11 -3.16 -10.73
CA ILE A 50 8.26 -4.06 -10.87
C ILE A 50 9.32 -3.78 -9.78
N ARG A 51 9.54 -2.51 -9.41
CA ARG A 51 10.51 -2.15 -8.36
C ARG A 51 10.12 -2.67 -6.98
N PHE A 52 8.82 -2.60 -6.67
CA PHE A 52 8.25 -2.99 -5.38
C PHE A 52 7.48 -4.31 -5.48
N ASP A 53 7.96 -5.22 -6.33
CA ASP A 53 7.43 -6.57 -6.45
C ASP A 53 7.60 -7.32 -5.11
N PRO A 54 6.53 -7.88 -4.51
CA PRO A 54 6.62 -8.65 -3.28
C PRO A 54 7.25 -10.04 -3.45
N TYR A 55 7.41 -10.54 -4.67
CA TYR A 55 7.92 -11.90 -4.91
C TYR A 55 9.45 -11.95 -4.89
N LEU A 56 9.98 -13.02 -4.27
CA LEU A 56 11.43 -13.27 -4.16
C LEU A 56 12.04 -13.51 -5.53
N GLU A 57 13.24 -12.96 -5.74
CA GLU A 57 14.01 -13.18 -6.95
C GLU A 57 14.47 -14.65 -7.09
N ASN A 58 14.58 -15.14 -8.34
CA ASN A 58 14.93 -16.55 -8.62
C ASN A 58 16.38 -16.93 -8.24
N ASP A 59 17.21 -15.96 -7.84
CA ASP A 59 18.62 -16.13 -7.48
C ASP A 59 18.87 -16.22 -5.96
N ILE A 60 17.85 -15.97 -5.12
CA ILE A 60 17.99 -15.95 -3.65
C ILE A 60 17.84 -17.35 -3.04
N GLY A 61 17.12 -18.27 -3.69
CA GLY A 61 16.82 -19.59 -3.15
C GLY A 61 16.42 -20.61 -4.21
N PRO A 62 16.02 -21.82 -3.78
CA PRO A 62 15.51 -22.84 -4.69
C PRO A 62 14.32 -22.28 -5.52
N PRO A 63 14.23 -22.61 -6.81
CA PRO A 63 13.12 -22.15 -7.63
C PRO A 63 11.79 -22.65 -7.06
N ILE A 64 10.84 -21.73 -6.89
CA ILE A 64 9.48 -22.04 -6.43
C ILE A 64 8.55 -21.97 -7.64
N ASP A 65 8.33 -23.10 -8.28
CA ASP A 65 7.41 -23.21 -9.41
C ASP A 65 5.98 -22.88 -8.96
N GLY A 66 5.32 -21.98 -9.70
CA GLY A 66 3.96 -21.52 -9.38
C GLY A 66 3.87 -20.55 -8.20
N GLY A 67 4.99 -20.13 -7.60
CA GLY A 67 4.99 -19.16 -6.50
C GLY A 67 4.69 -17.72 -6.93
N ARG A 68 4.84 -17.41 -8.23
CA ARG A 68 4.61 -16.07 -8.79
C ARG A 68 3.42 -16.05 -9.76
N PRO A 69 2.60 -14.99 -9.77
CA PRO A 69 1.57 -14.77 -10.79
C PRO A 69 2.17 -14.59 -12.18
N ARG A 70 1.37 -14.86 -13.21
CA ARG A 70 1.79 -14.81 -14.63
C ARG A 70 2.57 -13.55 -15.00
N ASP A 71 2.10 -12.39 -14.54
CA ASP A 71 2.66 -11.09 -14.92
C ASP A 71 3.99 -10.76 -14.21
N TYR A 72 4.42 -11.60 -13.26
CA TYR A 72 5.68 -11.49 -12.48
C TYR A 72 6.66 -12.64 -12.76
N LEU A 73 6.37 -13.49 -13.75
CA LEU A 73 7.21 -14.64 -14.12
C LEU A 73 8.53 -14.22 -14.77
N ALA A 74 8.58 -13.05 -15.40
CA ALA A 74 9.74 -12.53 -16.10
C ALA A 74 10.42 -11.41 -15.28
N PRO A 75 11.36 -11.74 -14.37
CA PRO A 75 12.07 -10.73 -13.61
C PRO A 75 12.98 -9.88 -14.50
N ILE A 76 13.23 -8.66 -14.06
CA ILE A 76 14.19 -7.75 -14.72
C ILE A 76 15.61 -8.33 -14.60
N PRO A 77 16.44 -8.26 -15.66
CA PRO A 77 17.83 -8.68 -15.59
C PRO A 77 18.59 -7.99 -14.44
N GLN A 78 19.45 -8.74 -13.75
CA GLN A 78 20.18 -8.23 -12.58
C GLN A 78 20.97 -6.94 -12.87
N VAL A 79 21.53 -6.81 -14.07
CA VAL A 79 22.27 -5.62 -14.53
C VAL A 79 21.38 -4.37 -14.55
N GLU A 80 20.13 -4.50 -14.99
CA GLU A 80 19.18 -3.38 -15.00
C GLU A 80 18.69 -3.05 -13.59
N ARG A 81 18.44 -4.08 -12.77
CA ARG A 81 18.03 -3.93 -11.37
C ARG A 81 19.08 -3.19 -10.54
N ALA A 82 20.36 -3.47 -10.76
CA ALA A 82 21.48 -2.81 -10.08
C ALA A 82 21.50 -1.29 -10.30
N ARG A 83 20.87 -0.80 -11.38
CA ARG A 83 20.81 0.63 -11.71
C ARG A 83 19.63 1.37 -11.07
N TRP A 84 18.74 0.71 -10.32
CA TRP A 84 17.57 1.37 -9.72
C TRP A 84 17.89 2.45 -8.70
N TRP A 85 19.06 2.33 -8.05
CA TRP A 85 19.59 3.29 -7.08
C TRP A 85 20.51 4.34 -7.71
N ALA A 86 20.83 4.20 -9.01
CA ALA A 86 21.68 5.16 -9.68
C ALA A 86 20.92 6.49 -9.88
N PRO A 87 21.59 7.65 -9.70
CA PRO A 87 20.98 8.93 -10.00
C PRO A 87 20.60 8.98 -11.49
N ILE A 88 19.40 9.46 -11.77
CA ILE A 88 18.94 9.74 -13.13
C ILE A 88 19.83 10.89 -13.63
N ARG A 89 20.73 10.61 -14.58
CA ARG A 89 21.61 11.61 -15.19
C ARG A 89 20.89 12.28 -16.37
#